data_AF-A0A2M6Y9I1-F1
#
_entry.id   AF-A0A2M6Y9I1-F1
#
_cell.length_a   1.000
_cell.length_b   1.000
_cell.length_c   1.000
_cell.angle_alpha   90.00
_cell.angle_beta   90.00
_cell.angle_gamma   90.00
#
_symmetry.space_group_name_H-M   'P 1'
#
loop_
_entity.id
_entity.type
_entity.pdbx_description
1 polymer ?
#
loop_
_entity_poly.entity_id
_entity_poly.type
_entity_poly.pdbx_seq_one_letter_code
_entity_poly.pdbx_strand_id
1 'polypeptide(L)'
;MSMDAFEDFLAVVKKTEPMQALLKSLEEGTAELLGSICREYEATNKAVPDHHLNLTGYFGEAMLRVLLSANMITKESGDRYSLYGYKPTEPGLNYYKSMLAEKKM
;
A
#
# COMPACT_ATOMS: atom_id res chain seq x y z
N MET A 1 -34.44 11.94 -14.36
CA MET A 1 -33.63 12.16 -13.15
C MET A 1 -32.37 12.87 -13.61
N SER A 2 -32.18 14.14 -13.22
CA SER A 2 -30.95 14.88 -13.56
C SER A 2 -29.80 14.19 -12.83
N MET A 3 -28.79 13.71 -13.56
CA MET A 3 -27.49 13.50 -12.92
C MET A 3 -27.04 14.86 -12.38
N ASP A 4 -26.49 14.87 -11.17
CA ASP A 4 -25.91 16.08 -10.58
C ASP A 4 -24.74 16.52 -11.47
N ALA A 5 -24.67 17.81 -11.81
CA ALA A 5 -23.60 18.35 -12.65
C ALA A 5 -22.20 18.03 -12.07
N PHE A 6 -22.12 17.87 -10.74
CA PHE A 6 -20.91 17.40 -10.07
C PHE A 6 -20.56 15.94 -10.43
N GLU A 7 -21.53 15.03 -10.43
CA GLU A 7 -21.32 13.62 -10.79
C GLU A 7 -20.95 13.48 -12.28
N ASP A 8 -21.56 14.28 -13.15
CA ASP A 8 -21.19 14.35 -14.57
C ASP A 8 -19.74 14.81 -14.75
N PHE A 9 -19.32 15.85 -14.02
CA PHE A 9 -17.93 16.31 -14.01
C PHE A 9 -16.97 15.22 -13.53
N LEU A 10 -17.28 14.56 -12.40
CA LEU A 10 -16.45 13.47 -11.88
C LEU A 10 -16.36 12.31 -12.88
N ALA A 11 -17.45 11.96 -13.56
CA ALA A 11 -17.45 10.91 -14.57
C ALA A 11 -16.55 11.24 -15.77
N VAL A 12 -16.45 12.51 -16.16
CA VAL A 12 -15.52 12.97 -17.21
C VAL A 12 -14.09 12.91 -16.73
N VAL A 13 -13.77 13.47 -15.56
CA VAL A 13 -12.40 13.52 -15.03
C VAL A 13 -11.85 12.12 -14.75
N LYS A 14 -12.66 11.21 -14.19
CA LYS A 14 -12.27 9.82 -13.93
C LYS A 14 -11.85 9.08 -15.20
N LYS A 15 -12.37 9.43 -16.38
CA LYS A 15 -12.00 8.77 -17.64
C LYS A 15 -10.67 9.25 -18.23
N THR A 16 -10.09 10.32 -17.68
CA THR A 16 -8.82 10.83 -18.19
C THR A 16 -7.67 9.87 -17.88
N GLU A 17 -6.73 9.75 -18.81
CA GLU A 17 -5.54 8.91 -18.64
C GLU A 17 -4.74 9.25 -17.36
N PRO A 18 -4.49 10.53 -17.00
CA PRO A 18 -3.77 10.86 -15.78
C PRO A 18 -4.47 10.38 -14.50
N MET A 19 -5.81 10.44 -14.44
CA MET A 19 -6.56 9.97 -13.28
C MET A 19 -6.49 8.44 -13.14
N GLN A 20 -6.63 7.72 -14.26
CA GLN A 20 -6.48 6.27 -14.28
C GLN A 20 -5.06 5.83 -13.95
N ALA A 21 -4.05 6.53 -14.46
CA ALA A 21 -2.65 6.28 -14.14
C ALA A 21 -2.35 6.49 -12.65
N LEU A 22 -2.89 7.55 -12.03
CA LEU A 22 -2.74 7.78 -10.59
C LEU A 22 -3.34 6.64 -9.75
N LEU A 23 -4.55 6.18 -10.10
CA LEU A 23 -5.17 5.05 -9.42
C LEU A 23 -4.33 3.78 -9.58
N LYS A 24 -3.89 3.49 -10.79
CA LYS A 24 -3.03 2.34 -11.07
C LYS A 24 -1.72 2.39 -10.29
N SER A 25 -1.03 3.54 -10.26
CA SER A 25 0.19 3.71 -9.46
C SER A 25 -0.05 3.53 -7.97
N LEU A 26 -1.21 3.92 -7.46
CA LEU A 26 -1.61 3.65 -6.08
C LEU A 26 -1.79 2.15 -5.81
N GLU A 27 -2.48 1.44 -6.70
CA GLU A 27 -2.72 0.00 -6.57
C GLU A 27 -1.41 -0.80 -6.66
N GLU A 28 -0.61 -0.57 -7.70
CA GLU A 28 0.66 -1.25 -7.92
C GLU A 28 1.70 -0.90 -6.84
N GLY A 29 1.83 0.38 -6.50
CA GLY A 29 2.74 0.82 -5.43
C GLY A 29 2.36 0.28 -4.05
N THR A 30 1.06 0.05 -3.79
CA THR A 30 0.61 -0.61 -2.55
C THR A 30 1.06 -2.08 -2.51
N ALA A 31 0.99 -2.79 -3.64
CA ALA A 31 1.48 -4.16 -3.74
C ALA A 31 3.01 -4.23 -3.57
N GLU A 32 3.75 -3.30 -4.19
CA GLU A 32 5.20 -3.18 -4.01
C GLU A 32 5.59 -2.90 -2.55
N LEU A 33 4.88 -1.99 -1.88
CA LEU A 33 5.11 -1.68 -0.47
C LEU A 33 4.87 -2.91 0.44
N LEU A 34 3.78 -3.65 0.21
CA LEU A 34 3.54 -4.93 0.90
C LEU A 34 4.69 -5.91 0.65
N GLY A 35 5.14 -6.01 -0.61
CA GLY A 35 6.26 -6.86 -1.00
C GLY A 35 7.54 -6.53 -0.26
N SER A 36 7.89 -5.24 -0.15
CA SER A 36 9.06 -4.78 0.59
C SER A 36 8.96 -5.12 2.08
N ILE A 37 7.80 -4.88 2.71
CA ILE A 37 7.57 -5.22 4.12
C ILE A 37 7.69 -6.73 4.36
N CYS A 38 7.02 -7.55 3.55
CA CYS A 38 7.05 -9.01 3.69
C CYS A 38 8.47 -9.56 3.49
N ARG A 39 9.19 -9.08 2.48
CA ARG A 39 10.55 -9.54 2.18
C ARG A 39 11.53 -9.24 3.30
N GLU A 40 11.49 -8.03 3.86
CA GLU A 40 12.36 -7.66 4.98
C GLU A 40 11.94 -8.40 6.27
N TYR A 41 10.63 -8.55 6.50
CA TYR A 41 10.12 -9.33 7.62
C TYR A 41 10.56 -10.80 7.56
N GLU A 42 10.45 -11.46 6.39
CA GLU A 42 10.90 -12.84 6.21
C GLU A 42 12.42 -12.99 6.41
N ALA A 43 13.21 -11.99 5.99
CA ALA A 43 14.66 -12.01 6.13
C ALA A 43 15.14 -11.80 7.58
N THR A 44 14.38 -11.05 8.39
CA THR A 44 14.83 -10.61 9.73
C THR A 44 14.01 -11.18 10.88
N ASN A 45 12.79 -11.64 10.60
CA ASN A 45 11.75 -12.00 11.57
C ASN A 45 11.45 -10.87 12.58
N LYS A 46 11.57 -9.61 12.15
CA LYS A 46 11.34 -8.40 12.96
C LYS A 46 10.40 -7.45 12.24
N ALA A 47 9.71 -6.59 13.00
CA ALA A 47 8.96 -5.48 12.40
C ALA A 47 9.88 -4.58 11.57
N VAL A 48 9.39 -4.16 10.41
CA VAL A 48 10.08 -3.27 9.50
C VAL A 48 9.94 -1.83 10.00
N PRO A 49 11.05 -1.13 10.29
CA PRO A 49 11.02 0.27 10.71
C PRO A 49 10.41 1.21 9.67
N ASP A 50 9.67 2.22 10.12
CA ASP A 50 9.07 3.27 9.28
C ASP A 50 10.02 3.93 8.27
N HIS A 51 11.25 4.23 8.67
CA HIS A 51 12.25 4.86 7.82
C HIS A 51 12.85 3.92 6.75
N HIS A 52 12.63 2.60 6.85
CA HIS A 52 12.99 1.66 5.78
C HIS A 52 11.96 1.65 4.64
N LEU A 53 10.73 2.09 4.90
CA LEU A 53 9.65 2.05 3.92
C LEU A 53 9.79 3.08 2.80
N ASN A 54 10.75 4.03 2.91
CA ASN A 54 11.01 5.09 1.92
C ASN A 54 9.73 5.83 1.47
N LEU A 55 8.79 6.06 2.40
CA LEU A 55 7.53 6.73 2.09
C LEU A 55 7.83 8.18 1.69
N THR A 56 7.48 8.55 0.46
CA THR A 56 7.68 9.91 -0.06
C THR A 56 6.34 10.55 -0.37
N GLY A 57 6.11 11.71 0.26
CA GLY A 57 4.90 12.51 0.07
C GLY A 57 3.60 11.79 0.46
N TYR A 58 2.48 12.39 0.05
CA TYR A 58 1.13 11.93 0.42
C TYR A 58 0.82 10.50 -0.05
N PHE A 59 1.26 10.11 -1.24
CA PHE A 59 0.92 8.81 -1.82
C PHE A 59 1.56 7.65 -1.05
N GLY A 60 2.81 7.78 -0.60
CA GLY A 60 3.44 6.76 0.24
C GLY A 60 2.66 6.54 1.55
N GLU A 61 2.26 7.62 2.22
CA GLU A 61 1.43 7.53 3.42
C GLU A 61 0.04 6.92 3.14
N ALA A 62 -0.56 7.24 1.99
CA ALA A 62 -1.85 6.70 1.59
C ALA A 62 -1.77 5.18 1.37
N MET A 63 -0.74 4.69 0.65
CA MET A 63 -0.50 3.25 0.43
C MET A 63 -0.33 2.50 1.75
N LEU A 64 0.45 3.05 2.69
CA LEU A 64 0.61 2.46 4.02
C LEU A 64 -0.73 2.37 4.78
N ARG A 65 -1.54 3.43 4.73
CA ARG A 65 -2.88 3.44 5.34
C ARG A 65 -3.84 2.46 4.68
N VAL A 66 -3.74 2.25 3.38
CA VAL A 66 -4.52 1.23 2.66
C VAL A 66 -4.16 -0.16 3.19
N LEU A 67 -2.87 -0.50 3.31
CA LEU A 67 -2.44 -1.80 3.85
C LEU A 67 -2.92 -2.03 5.29
N LEU A 68 -2.85 -1.01 6.14
CA LEU A 68 -3.36 -1.07 7.51
C LEU A 68 -4.88 -1.27 7.54
N SER A 69 -5.62 -0.50 6.74
CA SER A 69 -7.09 -0.55 6.70
C SER A 69 -7.60 -1.88 6.12
N ALA A 70 -6.85 -2.46 5.18
CA ALA A 70 -7.13 -3.77 4.61
C ALA A 70 -6.65 -4.95 5.49
N ASN A 71 -6.07 -4.67 6.67
CA ASN A 71 -5.50 -5.69 7.56
C ASN A 71 -4.43 -6.57 6.89
N MET A 72 -3.66 -6.01 5.96
CA MET A 72 -2.52 -6.68 5.31
C MET A 72 -1.25 -6.57 6.14
N ILE A 73 -1.13 -5.51 6.93
CA ILE A 73 -0.05 -5.29 7.89
C ILE A 73 -0.62 -4.80 9.23
N THR A 74 0.12 -4.99 10.30
CA THR A 74 -0.09 -4.33 11.59
C THR A 74 0.96 -3.26 11.83
N LYS A 75 0.61 -2.28 12.67
CA LYS A 75 1.50 -1.24 13.16
C LYS A 75 1.72 -1.42 14.65
N GLU A 76 2.97 -1.44 15.07
CA GLU A 76 3.38 -1.42 16.48
C GLU A 76 4.25 -0.20 16.77
N SER A 77 4.37 0.16 18.04
CA SER A 77 5.31 1.19 18.48
C SER A 77 6.73 0.79 18.09
N GLY A 78 7.48 1.74 17.56
CA GLY A 78 8.89 1.54 17.23
C GLY A 78 9.78 1.50 18.47
N ASP A 79 11.09 1.45 18.20
CA ASP A 79 12.15 1.40 19.20
C ASP A 79 12.85 2.77 19.34
N ARG A 80 14.12 2.77 19.75
CA ARG A 80 14.92 4.00 19.88
C ARG A 80 15.19 4.69 18.53
N TYR A 81 15.12 3.97 17.41
CA TYR A 81 15.53 4.44 16.09
C TYR A 81 14.36 4.55 15.10
N SER A 82 13.14 4.24 15.53
CA SER A 82 11.94 4.21 14.70
C SER A 82 10.73 4.70 15.48
N LEU A 83 9.79 5.40 14.84
CA LEU A 83 8.54 5.77 15.51
C LEU A 83 7.58 4.59 15.50
N TYR A 84 7.57 3.84 14.40
CA TYR A 84 6.71 2.67 14.21
C TYR A 84 7.46 1.51 13.54
N GLY A 85 7.00 0.31 13.87
CA GLY A 85 7.34 -0.93 13.17
C GLY A 85 6.12 -1.52 12.48
N TYR A 86 6.33 -2.16 11.33
CA TYR A 86 5.27 -2.80 10.54
C TYR A 86 5.53 -4.28 10.34
N LYS A 87 4.50 -5.10 10.53
CA LYS A 87 4.57 -6.56 10.32
C LYS A 87 3.48 -6.98 9.36
N PRO A 88 3.73 -7.92 8.44
CA PRO A 88 2.66 -8.49 7.65
C PRO A 88 1.75 -9.34 8.53
N THR A 89 0.46 -9.31 8.25
CA THR A 89 -0.50 -10.25 8.82
C THR A 89 -0.43 -11.57 8.06
N GLU A 90 -1.14 -12.60 8.55
CA GLU A 90 -1.31 -13.84 7.80
C GLU A 90 -1.96 -13.61 6.41
N PRO A 91 -3.06 -12.84 6.28
CA PRO A 91 -3.55 -12.43 4.95
C PRO A 91 -2.51 -11.74 4.08
N GLY A 92 -1.75 -10.79 4.63
CA GLY A 92 -0.72 -10.06 3.88
C GLY A 92 0.38 -10.97 3.35
N LEU A 93 0.89 -11.89 4.19
CA LEU A 93 1.87 -12.91 3.79
C LEU A 93 1.32 -13.84 2.70
N ASN A 94 0.05 -14.26 2.81
CA ASN A 94 -0.57 -15.14 1.84
C ASN A 94 -0.67 -14.48 0.47
N TYR A 95 -1.16 -13.23 0.41
CA TYR A 95 -1.21 -12.48 -0.85
C TYR A 95 0.17 -12.24 -1.44
N TYR A 96 1.15 -11.85 -0.62
CA TYR A 96 2.54 -11.70 -1.07
C TYR A 96 3.08 -12.97 -1.72
N LYS A 97 2.89 -14.14 -1.09
CA LYS A 97 3.31 -15.44 -1.64
C LYS A 97 2.57 -15.78 -2.93
N SER A 98 1.27 -15.51 -3.02
CA SER A 98 0.49 -15.69 -4.24
C SER A 98 0.99 -14.80 -5.39
N MET A 99 1.26 -13.52 -5.12
CA MET A 99 1.78 -12.59 -6.13
C MET A 99 3.16 -13.01 -6.66
N LEU A 100 4.04 -13.52 -5.79
CA LEU A 100 5.33 -14.10 -6.20
C LEU A 100 5.15 -15.35 -7.08
N ALA A 101 4.23 -16.25 -6.71
CA ALA A 101 3.93 -17.45 -7.49
C ALA A 101 3.39 -17.11 -8.89
N GLU A 102 2.63 -16.02 -9.01
CA GLU A 102 2.11 -15.50 -10.27
C GLU A 102 3.15 -14.73 -11.10
N LYS A 103 4.36 -14.51 -10.58
CA LYS A 103 5.41 -13.66 -11.19
C LYS A 103 4.93 -12.23 -11.48
N LYS A 104 4.04 -11.71 -10.63
CA LYS A 104 3.56 -10.32 -10.68
C LYS A 104 4.33 -9.41 -9.71
N MET A 105 5.41 -9.91 -9.12
CA MET A 105 6.27 -9.24 -8.17
C MET A 105 7.67 -9.89 -8.12
#